data_AF-A0A9D7A3D2-F1
#
_entry.id   AF-A0A9D7A3D2-F1
#
_cell.length_a   1.000
_cell.length_b   1.000
_cell.length_c   1.000
_cell.angle_alpha   90.00
_cell.angle_beta   90.00
_cell.angle_gamma   90.00
#
_symmetry.space_group_name_H-M   'P 1'
#
loop_
_entity.id
_entity.type
_entity.pdbx_description
1 polymer ?
#
loop_
_entity_poly.entity_id
_entity_poly.type
_entity_poly.pdbx_seq_one_letter_code
_entity_poly.pdbx_strand_id
1 'polypeptide(L)'
;MFSRKMFGALIILLALTGALLVWSITPVPSVESRNGLALATPTRMSTPRARPPHLAEAPAISFIDSQSATCYSPATETGVCYIQWNYLYVTAAASQYIISMTLEINGAVRAYHAGFFQTYMYIPGDLYGPGFKVVCGLPGAGG
;
A
#
# COMPACT_ATOMS: atom_id res chain seq x y z
N MET A 1 3.07 -0.64 61.88
CA MET A 1 3.99 0.40 61.35
C MET A 1 3.94 0.34 59.82
N PHE A 2 3.01 1.06 59.20
CA PHE A 2 2.85 1.09 57.74
C PHE A 2 3.75 2.20 57.15
N SER A 3 4.62 1.84 56.21
CA SER A 3 5.68 2.69 55.70
C SER A 3 5.12 3.84 54.85
N ARG A 4 5.35 5.09 55.30
CA ARG A 4 4.94 6.34 54.62
C ARG A 4 5.43 6.46 53.17
N LYS A 5 6.40 5.65 52.74
CA LYS A 5 6.96 5.68 51.39
C LYS A 5 6.07 5.02 50.33
N MET A 6 5.12 4.15 50.72
CA MET A 6 4.27 3.43 49.76
C MET A 6 3.09 4.26 49.23
N PHE A 7 2.63 5.27 49.98
CA PHE A 7 1.50 6.10 49.56
C PHE A 7 1.86 7.12 48.46
N GLY A 8 3.13 7.58 48.40
CA GLY A 8 3.56 8.54 47.37
C GLY A 8 3.59 7.93 45.96
N ALA A 9 4.03 6.68 45.83
CA ALA A 9 4.13 6.00 44.53
C ALA A 9 2.74 5.71 43.92
N LEU A 10 1.74 5.41 44.75
CA LEU A 10 0.39 5.10 44.29
C LEU A 10 -0.33 6.33 43.71
N ILE A 11 -0.11 7.52 44.29
CA ILE A 11 -0.73 8.77 43.81
C ILE A 11 -0.15 9.18 42.45
N ILE A 12 1.15 9.00 42.23
CA ILE A 12 1.78 9.32 40.94
C ILE A 12 1.29 8.38 39.84
N LEU A 13 1.10 7.09 40.15
CA LEU A 13 0.61 6.11 39.17
C LEU A 13 -0.85 6.39 38.75
N LEU A 14 -1.71 6.82 39.69
CA LEU A 14 -3.10 7.21 39.41
C LEU A 14 -3.19 8.52 38.61
N ALA A 15 -2.28 9.46 38.81
CA ALA A 15 -2.24 10.71 38.04
C ALA A 15 -1.83 10.47 36.56
N LEU A 16 -0.91 9.54 36.31
CA LEU A 16 -0.46 9.22 34.94
C LEU A 16 -1.50 8.45 34.11
N THR A 17 -2.32 7.59 34.73
CA THR A 17 -3.38 6.87 34.00
C THR A 17 -4.57 7.78 33.67
N GLY A 18 -4.86 8.80 34.49
CA GLY A 18 -5.92 9.78 34.20
C GLY A 18 -5.64 10.66 32.98
N ALA A 19 -4.38 11.01 32.73
CA ALA A 19 -4.00 11.89 31.61
C ALA A 19 -4.13 11.24 30.22
N LEU A 20 -4.11 9.90 30.13
CA LEU A 20 -4.21 9.18 28.85
C LEU A 20 -5.65 9.00 28.35
N LEU A 21 -6.67 9.21 29.18
CA LEU A 21 -8.08 9.03 28.79
C LEU A 21 -8.74 10.30 28.23
N VAL A 22 -8.11 11.47 28.33
CA VAL A 22 -8.70 12.76 27.91
C VAL A 22 -8.53 13.04 26.42
N TRP A 23 -7.61 12.36 25.72
CA TRP A 23 -7.32 12.64 24.30
C TRP A 23 -8.24 11.92 23.31
N SER A 24 -9.21 11.12 23.77
CA SER A 24 -10.04 10.28 22.89
C SER A 24 -11.33 10.93 22.38
N ILE A 25 -11.62 12.19 22.74
CA ILE A 25 -12.89 12.85 22.41
C ILE A 25 -12.65 14.02 21.45
N THR A 26 -12.24 13.72 20.22
CA THR A 26 -12.38 14.69 19.12
C THR A 26 -13.81 14.60 18.57
N PRO A 27 -14.60 15.69 18.58
CA PRO A 27 -15.93 15.70 17.99
C PRO A 27 -15.83 15.46 16.48
N VAL A 28 -16.48 14.41 16.00
CA VAL A 28 -16.62 14.13 14.57
C VAL A 28 -17.58 15.18 14.00
N PRO A 29 -17.23 15.94 12.96
CA PRO A 29 -18.15 16.88 12.34
C PRO A 29 -19.31 16.11 11.70
N SER A 30 -20.53 16.43 12.11
CA SER A 30 -21.77 15.94 11.50
C SER A 30 -21.83 16.42 10.05
N VAL A 31 -21.70 15.50 9.09
CA VAL A 31 -21.97 15.79 7.68
C VAL A 31 -23.48 15.88 7.51
N GLU A 32 -24.01 17.10 7.52
CA GLU A 32 -25.41 17.37 7.25
C GLU A 32 -25.68 17.15 5.76
N SER A 33 -26.17 15.94 5.44
CA SER A 33 -26.68 15.59 4.13
C SER A 33 -27.97 16.38 3.87
N ARG A 34 -27.82 17.58 3.31
CA ARG A 34 -28.93 18.30 2.69
C ARG A 34 -29.44 17.47 1.50
N ASN A 35 -30.41 16.61 1.76
CA ASN A 35 -31.30 16.07 0.73
C ASN A 35 -32.19 17.20 0.20
N GLY A 36 -31.58 18.13 -0.53
CA GLY A 36 -32.28 19.00 -1.46
C GLY A 36 -32.59 18.19 -2.70
N LEU A 37 -33.77 17.58 -2.74
CA LEU A 37 -34.39 17.09 -3.98
C LEU A 37 -34.76 18.30 -4.86
N ALA A 38 -33.75 18.95 -5.42
CA ALA A 38 -33.93 19.73 -6.62
C ALA A 38 -34.07 18.74 -7.76
N LEU A 39 -35.22 18.76 -8.44
CA LEU A 39 -35.49 18.03 -9.68
C LEU A 39 -34.50 18.54 -10.74
N ALA A 40 -33.29 17.99 -10.76
CA ALA A 40 -32.34 18.19 -11.83
C ALA A 40 -32.84 17.39 -13.03
N THR A 41 -33.29 18.11 -14.06
CA THR A 41 -33.50 17.57 -15.40
C THR A 41 -32.31 16.71 -15.77
N PRO A 42 -32.49 15.46 -16.26
CA PRO A 42 -31.37 14.61 -16.63
C PRO A 42 -30.62 15.27 -17.78
N THR A 43 -29.58 16.03 -17.43
CA THR A 43 -28.54 16.41 -18.38
C THR A 43 -27.93 15.09 -18.80
N ARG A 44 -28.16 14.70 -20.07
CA ARG A 44 -27.53 13.55 -20.71
C ARG A 44 -26.09 13.48 -20.22
N MET A 45 -25.79 12.41 -19.48
CA MET A 45 -24.44 12.01 -19.16
C MET A 45 -23.71 11.98 -20.50
N SER A 46 -22.89 13.00 -20.74
CA SER A 46 -22.01 13.02 -21.89
C SER A 46 -21.17 11.76 -21.73
N THR A 47 -21.31 10.85 -22.70
CA THR A 47 -20.52 9.62 -22.77
C THR A 47 -19.09 9.97 -22.40
N PRO A 48 -18.46 9.30 -21.41
CA PRO A 48 -17.06 9.51 -21.11
C PRO A 48 -16.31 9.51 -22.42
N ARG A 49 -15.73 10.66 -22.79
CA ARG A 49 -15.01 10.80 -24.05
C ARG A 49 -13.94 9.73 -24.00
N ALA A 50 -14.12 8.67 -24.79
CA ALA A 50 -13.13 7.63 -24.94
C ALA A 50 -11.84 8.35 -25.31
N ARG A 51 -10.87 8.31 -24.38
CA ARG A 51 -9.53 8.78 -24.65
C ARG A 51 -9.10 7.98 -25.88
N PRO A 52 -8.66 8.65 -26.97
CA PRO A 52 -8.08 7.91 -28.09
C PRO A 52 -7.05 6.94 -27.51
N PRO A 53 -6.96 5.70 -28.01
CA PRO A 53 -5.84 4.84 -27.67
C PRO A 53 -4.58 5.55 -28.17
N HIS A 54 -4.02 6.42 -27.33
CA HIS A 54 -2.60 6.67 -27.40
C HIS A 54 -2.03 5.27 -27.20
N LEU A 55 -1.49 4.72 -28.27
CA LEU A 55 -0.36 3.83 -28.20
C LEU A 55 0.70 4.64 -27.45
N ALA A 56 0.56 4.74 -26.13
CA ALA A 56 1.64 5.09 -25.25
C ALA A 56 2.57 3.91 -25.40
N GLU A 57 3.39 3.98 -26.45
CA GLU A 57 4.60 3.21 -26.57
C GLU A 57 5.28 3.42 -25.23
N ALA A 58 5.19 2.41 -24.37
CA ALA A 58 5.66 2.50 -23.00
C ALA A 58 7.09 3.03 -23.11
N PRO A 59 7.44 4.11 -22.37
CA PRO A 59 8.75 4.73 -22.52
C PRO A 59 9.79 3.62 -22.44
N ALA A 60 10.70 3.56 -23.42
CA ALA A 60 11.70 2.49 -23.50
C ALA A 60 12.40 2.38 -22.14
N ILE A 61 11.97 1.41 -21.32
CA ILE A 61 12.51 1.20 -19.98
C ILE A 61 13.90 0.65 -20.22
N SER A 62 14.93 1.42 -19.84
CA SER A 62 16.31 1.07 -20.17
C SER A 62 16.79 -0.15 -19.39
N PHE A 63 16.39 -0.26 -18.12
CA PHE A 63 16.82 -1.33 -17.25
C PHE A 63 15.87 -1.49 -16.06
N ILE A 64 15.52 -2.73 -15.75
CA ILE A 64 14.87 -3.13 -14.50
C ILE A 64 15.90 -3.97 -13.76
N ASP A 65 16.48 -3.42 -12.70
CA ASP A 65 17.32 -4.17 -11.78
C ASP A 65 16.49 -4.65 -10.59
N SER A 66 16.49 -5.94 -10.38
CA SER A 66 16.00 -6.53 -9.14
C SER A 66 16.79 -7.79 -8.89
N GLN A 67 17.25 -8.00 -7.65
CA GLN A 67 17.68 -9.34 -7.26
C GLN A 67 16.55 -10.35 -7.53
N SER A 68 16.90 -11.60 -7.79
CA SER A 68 15.92 -12.66 -8.04
C SER A 68 14.86 -12.68 -6.95
N ALA A 69 13.59 -12.63 -7.37
CA ALA A 69 12.47 -12.72 -6.46
C ALA A 69 12.60 -14.02 -5.65
N THR A 70 12.56 -13.93 -4.32
CA THR A 70 12.56 -15.13 -3.50
C THR A 70 11.13 -15.51 -3.16
N CYS A 71 10.85 -16.80 -3.29
CA CYS A 71 9.55 -17.38 -2.98
C CYS A 71 9.71 -18.22 -1.72
N TYR A 72 8.92 -17.94 -0.68
CA TYR A 72 8.91 -18.76 0.53
C TYR A 72 7.49 -19.16 0.91
N SER A 73 7.33 -20.39 1.38
CA SER A 73 6.06 -20.89 1.92
C SER A 73 6.18 -20.99 3.44
N PRO A 74 5.33 -20.29 4.21
CA PRO A 74 5.37 -20.39 5.67
C PRO A 74 4.85 -21.75 6.18
N ALA A 75 4.07 -22.47 5.37
CA ALA A 75 3.53 -23.79 5.72
C ALA A 75 3.29 -24.62 4.45
N THR A 76 3.91 -25.80 4.41
CA THR A 76 3.97 -26.72 3.26
C THR A 76 2.62 -27.26 2.79
N GLU A 77 1.58 -27.18 3.61
CA GLU A 77 0.26 -27.76 3.31
C GLU A 77 -0.76 -26.72 2.81
N THR A 78 -0.39 -25.43 2.82
CA THR A 78 -1.35 -24.35 2.49
C THR A 78 -1.47 -24.08 0.99
N GLY A 79 -0.48 -24.51 0.20
CA GLY A 79 -0.37 -24.15 -1.22
C GLY A 79 -0.14 -22.65 -1.45
N VAL A 80 0.19 -21.91 -0.39
CA VAL A 80 0.44 -20.47 -0.38
C VAL A 80 1.94 -20.21 -0.30
N CYS A 81 2.40 -19.29 -1.13
CA CYS A 81 3.73 -18.73 -1.05
C CYS A 81 3.67 -17.21 -1.02
N TYR A 82 4.75 -16.63 -0.53
CA TYR A 82 4.99 -15.19 -0.55
C TYR A 82 6.18 -14.93 -1.44
N ILE A 83 5.99 -14.06 -2.43
CA ILE A 83 7.06 -13.57 -3.28
C ILE A 83 7.55 -12.26 -2.70
N GLN A 84 8.85 -12.20 -2.40
CA GLN A 84 9.50 -11.02 -1.86
C GLN A 84 10.67 -10.61 -2.77
N TRP A 85 10.97 -9.32 -2.72
CA TRP A 85 12.14 -8.72 -3.33
C TRP A 85 12.90 -7.96 -2.26
N ASN A 86 14.23 -7.90 -2.36
CA ASN A 86 15.02 -7.01 -1.50
C ASN A 86 14.81 -5.55 -1.92
N TYR A 87 14.80 -5.31 -3.23
CA TYR A 87 14.46 -4.02 -3.82
C TYR A 87 14.01 -4.21 -5.27
N LEU A 88 13.30 -3.20 -5.79
CA LEU A 88 13.07 -3.00 -7.22
C LEU A 88 13.69 -1.67 -7.61
N TYR A 89 14.54 -1.67 -8.64
CA TYR A 89 15.17 -0.47 -9.15
C TYR A 89 14.96 -0.37 -10.66
N VAL A 90 14.46 0.77 -11.13
CA VAL A 90 14.17 0.99 -12.56
C VAL A 90 14.81 2.29 -12.99
N THR A 91 15.42 2.29 -14.19
CA THR A 91 15.95 3.51 -14.83
C THR A 91 15.27 3.76 -16.16
N ALA A 92 14.93 5.03 -16.41
CA ALA A 92 14.42 5.50 -17.69
C ALA A 92 15.55 5.57 -18.72
N ALA A 93 15.24 5.34 -20.00
CA ALA A 93 16.15 5.68 -21.09
C ALA A 93 16.42 7.20 -21.15
N ALA A 94 17.48 7.59 -21.87
CA ALA A 94 17.84 8.99 -22.05
C ALA A 94 16.65 9.83 -22.53
N SER A 95 16.44 10.99 -21.89
CA SER A 95 15.35 11.93 -22.17
C SER A 95 13.93 11.40 -21.91
N GLN A 96 13.79 10.31 -21.15
CA GLN A 96 12.50 9.76 -20.70
C GLN A 96 12.33 9.91 -19.18
N TYR A 97 11.09 9.83 -18.71
CA TYR A 97 10.74 9.92 -17.30
C TYR A 97 9.76 8.80 -16.90
N ILE A 98 9.89 8.35 -15.66
CA ILE A 98 8.99 7.36 -15.06
C ILE A 98 7.87 8.10 -14.32
N ILE A 99 6.63 7.82 -14.73
CA ILE A 99 5.40 8.34 -14.11
C ILE A 99 4.73 7.31 -13.21
N SER A 100 4.95 6.02 -13.47
CA SER A 100 4.45 4.94 -12.64
C SER A 100 5.19 3.64 -12.92
N MET A 101 5.09 2.71 -11.97
CA MET A 101 5.52 1.32 -12.12
C MET A 101 4.44 0.41 -11.57
N THR A 102 4.06 -0.59 -12.36
CA THR A 102 3.10 -1.62 -11.98
C THR A 102 3.83 -2.94 -11.84
N LEU A 103 3.66 -3.59 -10.69
CA LEU A 103 4.16 -4.95 -10.48
C LEU A 103 3.02 -5.94 -10.72
N GLU A 104 3.21 -6.85 -11.66
CA GLU A 104 2.25 -7.89 -12.00
C GLU A 104 2.83 -9.26 -11.68
N ILE A 105 2.03 -10.13 -11.07
CA ILE A 105 2.40 -11.51 -10.77
C ILE A 105 1.26 -12.43 -11.21
N ASN A 106 1.55 -13.34 -12.12
CA ASN A 106 0.59 -14.28 -12.73
C ASN A 106 -0.63 -13.55 -13.35
N GLY A 107 -0.42 -12.47 -14.12
CA GLY A 107 -1.53 -11.75 -14.75
C GLY A 107 -2.28 -10.78 -13.84
N ALA A 108 -1.94 -10.72 -12.54
CA ALA A 108 -2.63 -9.90 -11.56
C ALA A 108 -1.72 -8.79 -11.03
N VAL A 109 -2.19 -7.55 -11.10
CA VAL A 109 -1.49 -6.39 -10.52
C VAL A 109 -1.43 -6.54 -9.00
N ARG A 110 -0.22 -6.48 -8.45
CA ARG A 110 0.06 -6.66 -7.02
C ARG A 110 0.51 -5.37 -6.34
N ALA A 111 1.18 -4.49 -7.06
CA ALA A 111 1.54 -3.17 -6.57
C ALA A 111 1.52 -2.14 -7.69
N TYR A 112 1.26 -0.90 -7.31
CA TYR A 112 1.33 0.26 -8.17
C TYR A 112 2.06 1.37 -7.44
N HIS A 113 3.13 1.88 -8.07
CA HIS A 113 3.92 2.98 -7.56
C HIS A 113 3.78 4.15 -8.51
N ALA A 114 3.37 5.31 -7.98
CA ALA A 114 3.33 6.55 -8.75
C ALA A 114 4.67 7.28 -8.59
N GLY A 115 5.30 7.61 -9.71
CA GLY A 115 6.48 8.46 -9.77
C GLY A 115 6.09 9.92 -10.02
N PHE A 116 7.04 10.83 -9.82
CA PHE A 116 6.91 12.25 -10.15
C PHE A 116 7.97 12.65 -11.19
N PHE A 117 7.80 12.19 -12.44
CA PHE A 117 8.72 12.45 -13.56
C PHE A 117 10.19 12.21 -13.20
N GLN A 118 10.48 11.06 -12.59
CA GLN A 118 11.83 10.71 -12.14
C GLN A 118 12.55 9.87 -13.21
N THR A 119 13.87 10.01 -13.30
CA THR A 119 14.68 9.19 -14.23
C THR A 119 15.06 7.82 -13.64
N TYR A 120 14.86 7.64 -12.34
CA TYR A 120 15.01 6.37 -11.64
C TYR A 120 13.94 6.22 -10.57
N MET A 121 13.61 4.99 -10.19
CA MET A 121 12.72 4.69 -9.08
C MET A 121 13.25 3.50 -8.30
N TYR A 122 13.39 3.67 -6.99
CA TYR A 122 13.84 2.64 -6.05
C TYR A 122 12.73 2.32 -5.07
N ILE A 123 12.29 1.06 -5.05
CA ILE A 123 11.25 0.58 -4.13
C ILE A 123 11.87 -0.48 -3.21
N PRO A 124 12.03 -0.20 -1.91
CA PRO A 124 12.53 -1.18 -0.96
C PRO A 124 11.51 -2.30 -0.73
N GLY A 125 12.01 -3.52 -0.54
CA GLY A 125 11.20 -4.71 -0.27
C GLY A 125 10.32 -4.63 0.97
N ASP A 126 10.80 -3.93 2.00
CA ASP A 126 10.12 -3.78 3.29
C ASP A 126 8.74 -3.12 3.18
N LEU A 127 8.49 -2.37 2.10
CA LEU A 127 7.16 -1.78 1.83
C LEU A 127 6.07 -2.83 1.59
N TYR A 128 6.44 -4.05 1.25
CA TYR A 128 5.50 -5.14 0.98
C TYR A 128 5.29 -6.07 2.18
N GLY A 129 5.91 -5.77 3.34
CA GLY A 129 5.82 -6.59 4.54
C GLY A 129 6.31 -8.02 4.27
N PRO A 130 5.47 -9.07 4.45
CA PRO A 130 5.85 -10.45 4.14
C PRO A 130 5.98 -10.73 2.64
N GLY A 131 5.65 -9.78 1.77
CA GLY A 131 5.65 -9.95 0.32
C GLY A 131 4.26 -10.26 -0.25
N PHE A 132 4.22 -10.65 -1.51
CA PHE A 132 2.97 -10.85 -2.25
C PHE A 132 2.50 -12.29 -2.18
N LYS A 133 1.29 -12.47 -1.64
CA LYS A 133 0.64 -13.78 -1.54
C LYS A 133 0.26 -14.31 -2.92
N VAL A 134 0.82 -15.46 -3.28
CA VAL A 134 0.53 -16.21 -4.51
C VAL A 134 0.14 -17.65 -4.20
N VAL A 135 -0.58 -18.26 -5.13
CA VAL A 135 -0.81 -19.71 -5.12
C VAL A 135 0.39 -20.36 -5.79
N CYS A 136 1.07 -21.27 -5.08
CA CYS A 136 2.25 -21.98 -5.59
C CYS A 136 2.05 -23.51 -5.64
N GLY A 137 0.91 -24.02 -5.19
CA GLY A 137 0.65 -25.46 -5.12
C GLY A 137 1.42 -26.14 -3.98
N LEU A 138 1.23 -27.45 -3.84
CA LEU A 138 1.95 -28.25 -2.85
C LEU A 138 3.43 -28.41 -3.25
N PRO A 139 4.35 -28.60 -2.29
CA PRO A 139 5.74 -28.92 -2.58
C PRO A 139 5.85 -30.11 -3.55
N GLY A 140 6.59 -29.94 -4.65
CA GLY A 140 6.74 -30.96 -5.70
C GLY A 140 5.69 -30.93 -6.80
N ALA A 141 4.73 -30.00 -6.78
CA ALA A 141 3.74 -29.83 -7.85
C ALA A 141 4.24 -29.01 -9.07
N GLY A 142 5.47 -28.51 -9.03
CA GLY A 142 6.13 -27.86 -10.17
C GLY A 142 6.80 -28.92 -11.05
N GLY A 143 6.28 -29.14 -12.25
CA GLY A 143 6.88 -29.99 -13.28
C GLY A 143 8.07 -29.36 -13.97
#